data_AF-A0A9P5GCA9-F1
#
_entry.id   AF-A0A9P5GCA9-F1
#
_cell.length_a   1.000
_cell.length_b   1.000
_cell.length_c   1.000
_cell.angle_alpha   90.00
_cell.angle_beta   90.00
_cell.angle_gamma   90.00
#
_symmetry.space_group_name_H-M   'P 1'
#
loop_
_entity.id
_entity.type
_entity.pdbx_description
1 polymer ?
#
loop_
_entity_poly.entity_id
_entity_poly.type
_entity_poly.pdbx_seq_one_letter_code
_entity_poly.pdbx_strand_id
1 'polypeptide(L)'
;MFGKAALTTSRTALRTMIGTTAGDSEEFTFNTVELVGGGKVLTDASDKYSSVNPAWRSTYIVNIVARSWTNHSSAEIVKDDITNIEGGAMRALDPLLGSYMNEAW
;
A
#
# COMPACT_ATOMS: atom_id res chain seq x y z
N MET A 1 3.20 1.43 -0.55
CA MET A 1 4.12 1.17 -1.69
C MET A 1 5.04 0.03 -1.28
N PHE A 2 5.45 -0.87 -2.19
CA PHE A 2 6.27 -2.03 -1.84
C PHE A 2 7.51 -2.19 -2.72
N GLY A 3 8.62 -2.51 -2.08
CA GLY A 3 9.89 -2.82 -2.71
C GLY A 3 10.04 -4.30 -3.00
N LYS A 4 11.01 -4.64 -3.85
CA LYS A 4 11.24 -6.05 -4.25
C LYS A 4 11.46 -6.97 -3.06
N ALA A 5 12.27 -6.56 -2.08
CA ALA A 5 12.58 -7.38 -0.92
C ALA A 5 11.35 -7.73 -0.08
N ALA A 6 10.46 -6.76 0.16
CA ALA A 6 9.21 -6.98 0.88
C ALA A 6 8.32 -8.04 0.19
N LEU A 7 8.31 -8.02 -1.15
CA LEU A 7 7.50 -8.94 -1.96
C LEU A 7 8.11 -10.35 -2.11
N THR A 8 9.41 -10.51 -1.95
CA THR A 8 10.10 -11.78 -2.29
C THR A 8 10.78 -12.48 -1.13
N THR A 9 11.07 -11.80 -0.02
CA THR A 9 11.90 -12.37 1.05
C THR A 9 11.13 -13.31 1.98
N SER A 10 9.85 -13.04 2.27
CA SER A 10 9.05 -13.87 3.17
C SER A 10 7.64 -14.09 2.62
N ARG A 11 7.39 -15.30 2.12
CA ARG A 11 6.04 -15.72 1.68
C ARG A 11 5.03 -15.67 2.81
N THR A 12 5.44 -16.01 4.03
CA THR A 12 4.56 -15.99 5.20
C THR A 12 4.14 -14.56 5.52
N ALA A 13 5.08 -13.61 5.60
CA ALA A 13 4.75 -12.21 5.88
C ALA A 13 3.86 -11.60 4.78
N LEU A 14 4.19 -11.88 3.51
CA LEU A 14 3.36 -11.45 2.39
C LEU A 14 1.95 -12.04 2.47
N ARG A 15 1.82 -13.33 2.79
CA ARG A 15 0.51 -13.98 2.93
C ARG A 15 -0.28 -13.42 4.10
N THR A 16 0.37 -13.08 5.21
CA THR A 16 -0.28 -12.41 6.34
C THR A 16 -0.84 -11.05 5.93
N MET A 17 -0.03 -10.21 5.26
CA MET A 17 -0.47 -8.90 4.78
C MET A 17 -1.69 -9.03 3.86
N ILE A 18 -1.62 -9.92 2.86
CA ILE A 18 -2.74 -10.20 1.95
C ILE A 18 -3.97 -10.71 2.71
N GLY A 19 -3.79 -11.53 3.73
CA GLY A 19 -4.88 -12.04 4.56
C GLY A 19 -5.59 -10.92 5.32
N THR A 20 -4.85 -9.94 5.83
CA THR A 20 -5.42 -8.78 6.51
C THR A 20 -6.08 -7.82 5.54
N THR A 21 -5.42 -7.46 4.44
CA THR A 21 -5.98 -6.47 3.49
C THR A 21 -7.10 -7.04 2.62
N ALA A 22 -7.33 -8.35 2.63
CA ALA A 22 -8.49 -8.93 1.96
C ALA A 22 -9.82 -8.48 2.59
N GLY A 23 -9.81 -8.04 3.85
CA GLY A 23 -11.00 -7.72 4.63
C GLY A 23 -11.84 -8.96 4.98
N ASP A 24 -12.91 -8.74 5.74
CA ASP A 24 -13.88 -9.79 6.05
C ASP A 24 -14.88 -9.99 4.90
N SER A 25 -15.48 -11.17 4.80
CA SER A 25 -16.38 -11.53 3.69
C SER A 25 -17.66 -10.70 3.59
N GLU A 26 -18.02 -10.00 4.65
CA GLU A 26 -19.19 -9.11 4.72
C GLU A 26 -18.84 -7.67 4.32
N GLU A 27 -17.55 -7.38 4.16
CA GLU A 27 -17.02 -6.06 3.90
C GLU A 27 -16.78 -5.87 2.41
N PHE A 28 -17.13 -4.69 1.89
CA PHE A 28 -16.84 -4.38 0.50
C PHE A 28 -15.43 -3.78 0.38
N THR A 29 -14.43 -4.65 0.50
CA THR A 29 -13.00 -4.31 0.45
C THR A 29 -12.44 -4.44 -0.97
N PHE A 30 -11.70 -3.42 -1.40
CA PHE A 30 -11.04 -3.34 -2.69
C PHE A 30 -9.53 -3.35 -2.48
N ASN A 31 -8.84 -4.20 -3.24
CA ASN A 31 -7.38 -4.16 -3.35
C ASN A 31 -7.00 -3.86 -4.79
N THR A 32 -6.25 -2.78 -4.99
CA THR A 32 -5.69 -2.41 -6.30
C THR A 32 -4.18 -2.60 -6.24
N VAL A 33 -3.65 -3.41 -7.16
CA VAL A 33 -2.22 -3.62 -7.34
C VAL A 33 -1.76 -2.87 -8.57
N GLU A 34 -1.02 -1.79 -8.36
CA GLU A 34 -0.49 -0.96 -9.43
C GLU A 34 0.96 -1.32 -9.70
N LEU A 35 1.18 -1.95 -10.86
CA LEU A 35 2.52 -2.32 -11.35
C LEU A 35 3.18 -1.12 -12.05
N VAL A 36 3.36 -0.02 -11.32
CA VAL A 36 3.74 1.29 -11.85
C VAL A 36 5.12 1.77 -11.39
N GLY A 37 5.78 1.01 -10.50
CA GLY A 37 7.15 1.25 -10.10
C GLY A 37 8.16 0.56 -11.04
N GLY A 38 9.38 0.35 -10.55
CA GLY A 38 10.40 -0.38 -11.30
C GLY A 38 10.94 0.38 -12.53
N GLY A 39 11.71 -0.33 -13.36
CA GLY A 39 12.19 0.18 -14.64
C GLY A 39 12.85 1.57 -14.57
N LYS A 40 12.38 2.50 -15.41
CA LYS A 40 12.91 3.86 -15.49
C LYS A 40 12.76 4.62 -14.17
N VAL A 41 11.69 4.39 -13.42
CA VAL A 41 11.39 5.05 -12.14
C VAL A 41 12.50 4.83 -11.12
N LEU A 42 13.14 3.66 -11.11
CA LEU A 42 14.28 3.37 -10.22
C LEU A 42 15.53 4.16 -10.60
N THR A 43 15.73 4.38 -11.90
CA THR A 43 16.93 5.06 -12.44
C THR A 43 16.81 6.57 -12.49
N ASP A 44 15.59 7.12 -12.42
CA ASP A 44 15.33 8.57 -12.40
C ASP A 44 15.82 9.27 -11.12
N ALA A 45 16.40 8.53 -10.17
CA ALA A 45 17.09 9.11 -9.02
C ALA A 45 18.25 10.04 -9.41
N SER A 46 18.81 9.89 -10.62
CA SER A 46 19.86 10.79 -11.13
C SER A 46 19.35 12.17 -11.54
N ASP A 47 18.04 12.34 -11.73
CA ASP A 47 17.44 13.64 -12.03
C ASP A 47 17.38 14.50 -10.77
N LYS A 48 18.29 15.48 -10.70
CA LYS A 48 18.43 16.40 -9.57
C LYS A 48 17.28 17.40 -9.44
N TYR A 49 16.41 17.51 -10.45
CA TYR A 49 15.25 18.41 -10.45
C TYR A 49 13.96 17.70 -10.05
N SER A 50 14.00 16.38 -9.83
CA SER A 50 12.83 15.60 -9.42
C SER A 50 12.50 15.81 -7.94
N SER A 51 11.25 16.14 -7.64
CA SER A 51 10.71 16.23 -6.27
C SER A 51 9.91 14.99 -5.85
N VAL A 52 9.93 13.93 -6.67
CA VAL A 52 9.22 12.68 -6.39
C VAL A 52 9.78 12.06 -5.12
N ASN A 53 8.88 11.55 -4.25
CA ASN A 53 9.27 10.90 -3.00
C ASN A 53 10.36 9.82 -3.24
N PRO A 54 11.52 9.85 -2.54
CA PRO A 54 12.60 8.89 -2.73
C PRO A 54 12.18 7.41 -2.64
N ALA A 55 11.10 7.10 -1.92
CA ALA A 55 10.54 5.74 -1.86
C ALA A 55 10.19 5.17 -3.26
N TRP A 56 9.83 6.03 -4.23
CA TRP A 56 9.59 5.61 -5.61
C TRP A 56 10.82 4.99 -6.27
N ARG A 57 12.04 5.36 -5.84
CA ARG A 57 13.30 4.82 -6.36
C ARG A 57 13.60 3.39 -5.92
N SER A 58 12.77 2.84 -5.04
CA SER A 58 12.84 1.45 -4.58
C SER A 58 11.51 0.70 -4.75
N THR A 59 10.46 1.40 -5.19
CA THR A 59 9.10 0.85 -5.32
C THR A 59 8.95 0.08 -6.62
N TYR A 60 8.35 -1.11 -6.53
CA TYR A 60 7.93 -1.90 -7.69
C TYR A 60 6.42 -1.85 -7.87
N ILE A 61 5.66 -1.85 -6.77
CA ILE A 61 4.20 -1.75 -6.81
C ILE A 61 3.67 -0.71 -5.83
N VAL A 62 2.57 -0.06 -6.19
CA VAL A 62 1.68 0.58 -5.23
C VAL A 62 0.54 -0.40 -4.98
N ASN A 63 0.26 -0.70 -3.71
CA ASN A 63 -0.95 -1.43 -3.32
C ASN A 63 -1.85 -0.42 -2.63
N ILE A 64 -3.09 -0.34 -3.06
CA ILE A 64 -4.13 0.49 -2.46
C ILE A 64 -5.16 -0.46 -1.90
N VAL A 65 -5.55 -0.23 -0.65
CA VAL A 65 -6.66 -0.90 -0.02
C VAL A 65 -7.70 0.15 0.34
N ALA A 66 -8.96 -0.15 0.04
CA ALA A 66 -10.08 0.75 0.28
C ALA A 66 -11.32 -0.06 0.64
N ARG A 67 -12.24 0.58 1.36
CA ARG A 67 -13.51 -0.02 1.76
C ARG A 67 -14.64 0.95 1.49
N SER A 68 -15.77 0.41 1.04
CA SER A 68 -17.01 1.19 0.94
C SER A 68 -17.70 1.29 2.30
N TRP A 69 -18.45 2.37 2.51
CA TRP A 69 -19.35 2.55 3.65
C TRP A 69 -20.67 3.17 3.19
N THR A 70 -21.74 2.94 3.94
CA THR A 70 -23.10 3.34 3.53
C THR A 70 -23.61 4.58 4.27
N ASN A 71 -23.04 4.89 5.44
CA ASN A 71 -23.45 6.04 6.24
C ASN A 71 -22.28 6.65 7.02
N HIS A 72 -22.48 7.88 7.50
CA HIS A 72 -21.45 8.62 8.24
C HIS A 72 -21.00 7.89 9.51
N SER A 73 -21.93 7.24 10.23
CA SER A 73 -21.59 6.50 11.45
C SER A 73 -20.64 5.32 11.19
N SER A 74 -20.71 4.69 10.01
CA SER A 74 -19.77 3.63 9.60
C SER A 74 -18.45 4.16 9.06
N ALA A 75 -18.37 5.44 8.68
CA ALA A 75 -17.18 6.01 8.05
C ALA A 75 -15.97 6.04 9.01
N GLU A 76 -16.18 6.37 10.28
CA GLU A 76 -15.08 6.38 11.27
C GLU A 76 -14.56 4.97 11.57
N ILE A 77 -15.45 3.96 11.61
CA ILE A 77 -15.05 2.55 11.79
C ILE A 77 -14.23 2.09 10.59
N VAL A 78 -14.70 2.37 9.37
CA VAL A 78 -13.99 2.02 8.15
C VAL A 78 -12.65 2.74 8.08
N LYS A 79 -12.60 4.04 8.42
CA LYS A 79 -11.35 4.81 8.42
C LYS A 79 -10.34 4.24 9.40
N ASP A 80 -10.76 3.88 10.61
CA ASP A 80 -9.89 3.25 11.61
C ASP A 80 -9.32 1.93 11.09
N ASP A 81 -10.17 1.10 10.49
CA ASP A 81 -9.78 -0.19 9.91
C ASP A 81 -8.75 -0.03 8.77
N ILE A 82 -9.05 0.82 7.77
CA ILE A 82 -8.10 1.14 6.68
C ILE A 82 -6.78 1.66 7.24
N THR A 83 -6.83 2.61 8.19
CA THR A 83 -5.64 3.32 8.66
C THR A 83 -4.75 2.44 9.53
N ASN A 84 -5.36 1.72 10.48
CA ASN A 84 -4.65 1.09 11.59
C ASN A 84 -4.52 -0.43 11.42
N ILE A 85 -5.50 -1.08 10.80
CA ILE A 85 -5.47 -2.53 10.60
C ILE A 85 -4.83 -2.86 9.25
N GLU A 86 -5.47 -2.46 8.15
CA GLU A 86 -4.99 -2.80 6.80
C GLU A 86 -3.69 -2.05 6.46
N GLY A 87 -3.67 -0.73 6.66
CA GLY A 87 -2.47 0.09 6.54
C GLY A 87 -1.38 -0.32 7.53
N GLY A 88 -1.77 -0.81 8.71
CA GLY A 88 -0.85 -1.42 9.68
C GLY A 88 -0.15 -2.66 9.13
N ALA A 89 -0.91 -3.60 8.56
CA ALA A 89 -0.36 -4.80 7.94
C ALA A 89 0.54 -4.50 6.74
N MET A 90 0.18 -3.50 5.93
CA MET A 90 1.03 -3.03 4.83
C MET A 90 2.35 -2.46 5.36
N ARG A 91 2.33 -1.62 6.40
CA ARG A 91 3.55 -1.09 7.05
C ARG A 91 4.39 -2.19 7.68
N ALA A 92 3.77 -3.24 8.21
CA ALA A 92 4.50 -4.37 8.78
C ALA A 92 5.25 -5.18 7.71
N LEU A 93 4.71 -5.26 6.48
CA LEU A 93 5.38 -5.92 5.36
C LEU A 93 6.56 -5.09 4.81
N ASP A 94 6.41 -3.77 4.72
CA ASP A 94 7.47 -2.86 4.25
C ASP A 94 7.46 -1.54 5.03
N PRO A 95 8.20 -1.47 6.16
CA PRO A 95 8.16 -0.31 7.05
C PRO A 95 8.94 0.90 6.52
N LEU A 96 9.73 0.72 5.46
CA LEU A 96 10.66 1.73 4.97
C LEU A 96 10.12 2.53 3.78
N LEU A 97 9.02 2.08 3.18
CA LEU A 97 8.43 2.75 2.03
C LEU A 97 7.24 3.64 2.41
N GLY A 98 6.93 4.56 1.49
CA GLY A 98 5.89 5.56 1.68
C GLY A 98 4.51 5.15 1.16
N SER A 99 3.66 6.16 1.12
CA SER A 99 2.32 6.12 0.51
C SER A 99 2.29 6.99 -0.75
N TYR A 100 1.33 6.69 -1.63
CA TYR A 100 1.04 7.53 -2.78
C TYR A 100 -0.03 8.56 -2.40
N MET A 101 0.37 9.83 -2.27
CA MET A 101 -0.51 10.87 -1.70
C MET A 101 -1.80 11.11 -2.49
N ASN A 102 -1.82 10.79 -3.79
CA ASN A 102 -2.99 11.01 -4.62
C ASN A 102 -4.07 9.94 -4.41
N GLU A 103 -3.73 8.80 -3.78
CA GLU A 103 -4.63 7.67 -3.57
C GLU A 103 -4.52 7.10 -2.15
N ALA A 104 -4.18 7.97 -1.20
CA ALA A 104 -4.21 7.68 0.23
C ALA A 104 -5.31 8.55 0.85
N TRP A 105 -6.40 7.90 1.30
CA TRP A 105 -7.61 8.54 1.80
C TRP A 105 -7.93 8.06 3.21
#